data_AF-A0A920G8N2-F1
#
_entry.id   AF-A0A920G8N2-F1
#
_cell.length_a   1.000
_cell.length_b   1.000
_cell.length_c   1.000
_cell.angle_alpha   90.00
_cell.angle_beta   90.00
_cell.angle_gamma   90.00
#
_symmetry.space_group_name_H-M   'P 1'
#
loop_
_entity.id
_entity.type
_entity.pdbx_description
1 polymer ?
#
loop_
_entity_poly.entity_id
_entity_poly.type
_entity_poly.pdbx_seq_one_letter_code
_entity_poly.pdbx_strand_id
1 'polypeptide(L)'
;MNTSDGSVKFLFEEANYPYHNWNYRQLAVLNEGKELIYWSEKNGWGQLYLYDGNTGRLKNKITNGGYFITGRIQDIDTLNRKVYYQAFGREQNVDPYYSMIYSSNFDGSG
;
A
#
# COMPACT_ATOMS: atom_id res chain seq x y z
N MET A 1 18.77 -5.54 -1.63
CA MET A 1 20.08 -6.20 -1.52
C MET A 1 20.70 -6.17 -2.90
N ASN A 2 21.92 -5.64 -3.04
CA ASN A 2 22.66 -5.79 -4.28
C ASN A 2 23.05 -7.26 -4.41
N THR A 3 22.58 -7.92 -5.47
CA THR A 3 22.80 -9.35 -5.68
C THR A 3 24.25 -9.68 -6.03
N SER A 4 25.06 -8.69 -6.39
CA SER A 4 26.45 -8.86 -6.82
C SER A 4 27.44 -8.85 -5.65
N ASP A 5 27.18 -8.03 -4.62
CA ASP A 5 28.10 -7.83 -3.48
C ASP A 5 27.45 -8.07 -2.10
N GLY A 6 26.14 -8.36 -2.07
CA GLY A 6 25.39 -8.60 -0.83
C GLY A 6 25.12 -7.36 0.00
N SER A 7 25.49 -6.17 -0.46
CA SER A 7 25.23 -4.92 0.26
C SER A 7 23.72 -4.67 0.40
N VAL A 8 23.33 -4.16 1.56
CA VAL A 8 21.94 -3.87 1.90
C VAL A 8 21.79 -2.36 2.08
N LYS A 9 20.78 -1.81 1.42
CA LYS A 9 20.36 -0.42 1.59
C LYS A 9 19.08 -0.39 2.41
N PHE A 10 19.12 0.31 3.53
CA PHE A 10 17.93 0.62 4.31
C PHE A 10 17.09 1.69 3.57
N LEU A 11 15.77 1.51 3.54
CA LEU A 11 14.84 2.47 2.92
C LEU A 11 13.89 3.07 3.96
N PHE A 12 13.11 2.24 4.63
CA PHE A 12 12.19 2.67 5.67
C PHE A 12 11.92 1.54 6.66
N GLU A 13 11.39 1.92 7.82
CA GLU A 13 10.88 1.02 8.85
C GLU A 13 9.39 1.24 9.05
N GLU A 14 8.71 0.21 9.56
CA GLU A 14 7.30 0.24 9.90
C GLU A 14 7.13 -0.30 11.32
N ALA A 15 6.56 0.51 12.21
CA ALA A 15 6.27 0.14 13.59
C ALA A 15 4.76 0.21 13.84
N ASN A 16 4.16 -0.92 14.23
CA ASN A 16 2.74 -1.03 14.55
C ASN A 16 2.58 -1.61 15.97
N TYR A 17 1.71 -0.99 16.77
CA TYR A 17 1.39 -1.42 18.13
C TYR A 17 -0.13 -1.61 18.28
N PRO A 18 -0.61 -2.62 19.03
CA PRO A 18 0.13 -3.60 19.82
C PRO A 18 0.54 -4.87 19.04
N TYR A 19 -0.05 -5.10 17.86
CA TYR A 19 0.25 -6.24 16.99
C TYR A 19 0.45 -5.79 15.55
N HIS A 20 1.09 -6.65 14.76
CA HIS A 20 1.28 -6.44 13.33
C HIS A 20 0.32 -7.35 12.56
N ASN A 21 -0.52 -6.79 11.70
CA ASN A 21 -1.40 -7.57 10.85
C ASN A 21 -0.62 -8.11 9.63
N TRP A 22 -0.60 -9.44 9.48
CA TRP A 22 0.14 -10.11 8.40
C TRP A 22 -0.71 -10.43 7.17
N ASN A 23 -2.04 -10.32 7.25
CA ASN A 23 -2.94 -10.87 6.22
C ASN A 23 -2.88 -10.13 4.88
N TYR A 24 -2.60 -8.82 4.89
CA TYR A 24 -2.60 -7.96 3.70
C TYR A 24 -1.29 -7.20 3.52
N ARG A 25 -0.27 -7.56 4.29
CA ARG A 25 1.05 -6.95 4.16
C ARG A 25 1.62 -7.26 2.78
N GLN A 26 1.76 -6.23 1.97
CA GLN A 26 2.23 -6.34 0.60
C GLN A 26 3.15 -5.16 0.27
N LEU A 27 4.19 -5.47 -0.50
CA LEU A 27 5.13 -4.52 -1.06
C LEU A 27 5.18 -4.77 -2.57
N ALA A 28 4.73 -3.82 -3.36
CA ALA A 28 4.91 -3.84 -4.80
C ALA A 28 6.13 -2.99 -5.18
N VAL A 29 7.06 -3.58 -5.94
CA VAL A 29 8.25 -2.91 -6.45
C VAL A 29 7.99 -2.54 -7.91
N LEU A 30 8.02 -1.24 -8.21
CA LEU A 30 7.62 -0.70 -9.52
C LEU A 30 8.80 -0.01 -10.20
N ASN A 31 8.75 0.08 -11.53
CA ASN A 31 9.67 0.90 -12.33
C ASN A 31 11.15 0.63 -11.98
N GLU A 32 11.55 -0.64 -11.95
CA GLU A 32 12.92 -1.07 -11.59
C GLU A 32 13.34 -0.65 -10.18
N GLY A 33 12.39 -0.57 -9.24
CA GLY A 33 12.65 -0.18 -7.86
C GLY A 33 12.70 1.32 -7.62
N LYS A 34 12.31 2.16 -8.61
CA LYS A 34 12.19 3.61 -8.42
C LYS A 34 11.01 3.99 -7.54
N GLU A 35 9.96 3.16 -7.49
CA GLU A 35 8.77 3.40 -6.69
C GLU A 35 8.33 2.13 -5.97
N LEU A 36 7.78 2.30 -4.78
CA LEU A 36 7.27 1.21 -3.95
C LEU A 36 5.84 1.53 -3.52
N ILE A 37 4.94 0.56 -3.63
CA ILE A 37 3.63 0.64 -2.97
C ILE A 37 3.67 -0.30 -1.77
N TYR A 38 3.39 0.26 -0.59
CA TYR A 38 3.42 -0.49 0.66
C TYR A 38 2.10 -0.35 1.41
N TRP A 39 1.63 -1.47 1.95
CA TRP A 39 0.47 -1.52 2.83
C TRP A 39 0.89 -1.34 4.29
N SER A 40 0.21 -0.43 5.00
CA SER A 40 0.56 -0.03 6.36
C SER A 40 -0.69 0.31 7.17
N GLU A 41 -0.64 0.04 8.48
CA GLU A 41 -1.69 0.35 9.46
C GLU A 41 -1.34 1.58 10.32
N LYS A 42 -0.33 2.37 9.93
CA LYS A 42 0.19 3.48 10.76
C LYS A 42 -0.83 4.56 11.12
N ASN A 43 -2.00 4.60 10.46
CA ASN A 43 -3.11 5.50 10.80
C ASN A 43 -4.26 4.78 11.55
N GLY A 44 -4.05 3.55 12.01
CA GLY A 44 -5.06 2.69 12.64
C GLY A 44 -5.84 1.81 11.66
N TRP A 45 -5.67 1.97 10.34
CA TRP A 45 -6.40 1.23 9.31
C TRP A 45 -5.44 0.77 8.20
N GLY A 46 -5.65 -0.42 7.65
CA GLY A 46 -4.83 -0.91 6.55
C GLY A 46 -4.97 -0.06 5.29
N GLN A 47 -3.96 0.72 4.92
CA GLN A 47 -3.99 1.65 3.78
C GLN A 47 -2.76 1.47 2.88
N LEU A 48 -2.89 1.92 1.62
CA LEU A 48 -1.81 1.89 0.64
C LEU A 48 -1.07 3.23 0.58
N TYR A 49 0.25 3.15 0.52
CA TYR A 49 1.15 4.28 0.50
C TYR A 49 2.18 4.14 -0.62
N LEU A 50 2.48 5.24 -1.30
CA LEU A 50 3.52 5.30 -2.32
C LEU A 50 4.81 5.85 -1.71
N TYR A 51 5.92 5.15 -1.92
CA TYR A 51 7.26 5.53 -1.48
C TYR A 51 8.20 5.67 -2.67
N ASP A 52 9.19 6.54 -2.52
CA ASP A 52 10.35 6.62 -3.39
C ASP A 52 11.28 5.44 -3.10
N GLY A 53 11.55 4.60 -4.09
CA GLY A 53 12.33 3.38 -3.88
C GLY A 53 13.85 3.60 -3.78
N ASN A 54 14.33 4.79 -4.14
CA ASN A 54 15.74 5.16 -3.97
C ASN A 54 16.02 5.71 -2.57
N THR A 55 15.09 6.45 -1.98
CA THR A 55 15.29 7.18 -0.72
C THR A 55 14.48 6.62 0.44
N GLY A 56 13.46 5.81 0.16
CA GLY A 56 12.50 5.34 1.17
C GLY A 56 11.55 6.42 1.67
N ARG A 57 11.54 7.61 1.05
CA ARG A 57 10.67 8.71 1.46
C ARG A 57 9.24 8.44 1.01
N LEU A 58 8.27 8.69 1.91
CA LEU A 58 6.86 8.66 1.57
C LEU A 58 6.57 9.75 0.53
N LYS A 59 6.08 9.36 -0.65
CA LYS A 59 5.66 10.27 -1.71
C LYS A 59 4.22 10.69 -1.51
N ASN A 60 3.29 9.72 -1.43
CA ASN A 60 1.85 9.97 -1.35
C ASN A 60 1.14 8.91 -0.49
N LYS A 61 -0.04 9.30 0.04
CA LYS A 61 -1.04 8.33 0.52
C LYS A 61 -1.92 7.98 -0.67
N ILE A 62 -1.95 6.72 -1.09
CA ILE A 62 -2.76 6.28 -2.22
C ILE A 62 -4.22 6.14 -1.77
N THR A 63 -4.43 5.66 -0.55
CA THR A 63 -5.75 5.57 0.07
C THR A 63 -5.74 6.32 1.40
N ASN A 64 -6.84 7.02 1.71
CA ASN A 64 -6.91 7.86 2.92
C ASN A 64 -8.34 7.98 3.49
N GLY A 65 -9.00 6.85 3.72
CA GLY A 65 -10.35 6.85 4.29
C GLY A 65 -10.41 7.03 5.79
N GLY A 66 -9.43 6.50 6.53
CA GLY A 66 -9.45 6.56 8.01
C GLY A 66 -10.58 5.77 8.68
N TYR A 67 -11.33 4.94 7.95
CA TYR A 67 -12.40 4.08 8.50
C TYR A 67 -12.61 2.75 7.77
N PHE A 68 -11.90 2.48 6.67
CA PHE A 68 -12.01 1.24 5.91
C PHE A 68 -10.64 0.56 5.80
N ILE A 69 -10.63 -0.73 5.50
CA ILE A 69 -9.38 -1.51 5.35
C ILE A 69 -9.19 -1.86 3.88
N THR A 70 -8.02 -1.55 3.33
CA THR A 70 -7.56 -2.08 2.04
C THR A 70 -7.04 -3.51 2.23
N GLY A 71 -7.45 -4.41 1.34
CA GLY A 71 -7.00 -5.80 1.26
C GLY A 71 -5.97 -6.00 0.16
N ARG A 72 -6.04 -7.16 -0.49
CA ARG A 72 -5.09 -7.53 -1.55
C ARG A 72 -5.18 -6.58 -2.75
N ILE A 73 -4.03 -6.12 -3.23
CA ILE A 73 -3.89 -5.52 -4.55
C ILE A 73 -4.24 -6.59 -5.59
N GLN A 74 -5.18 -6.25 -6.47
CA GLN A 74 -5.58 -7.10 -7.60
C GLN A 74 -4.72 -6.83 -8.83
N ASP A 75 -4.42 -5.55 -9.10
CA ASP A 75 -3.60 -5.15 -10.23
C ASP A 75 -3.01 -3.75 -10.04
N ILE A 76 -1.92 -3.46 -10.76
CA ILE A 76 -1.24 -2.17 -10.77
C ILE A 76 -0.99 -1.74 -12.22
N ASP A 77 -1.71 -0.73 -12.67
CA ASP A 77 -1.49 -0.08 -13.95
C ASP A 77 -0.44 1.02 -13.78
N THR A 78 0.81 0.70 -14.13
CA THR A 78 1.93 1.64 -14.02
C THR A 78 1.90 2.73 -15.09
N LEU A 79 1.27 2.48 -16.24
CA LEU A 79 1.15 3.46 -17.32
C LEU A 79 0.15 4.56 -16.95
N ASN A 80 -1.01 4.18 -16.43
CA ASN A 80 -2.04 5.11 -15.97
C ASN A 80 -1.91 5.51 -14.50
N ARG A 81 -0.87 5.01 -13.81
CA ARG A 81 -0.58 5.27 -12.39
C ARG A 81 -1.78 5.01 -11.47
N LYS A 82 -2.38 3.83 -11.61
CA LYS A 82 -3.59 3.41 -10.89
C LYS A 82 -3.39 2.04 -10.23
N VAL A 83 -3.91 1.88 -9.01
CA VAL A 83 -3.93 0.59 -8.31
C VAL A 83 -5.35 0.11 -8.16
N TYR A 84 -5.57 -1.19 -8.36
CA TYR A 84 -6.83 -1.88 -8.13
C TYR A 84 -6.68 -2.79 -6.92
N TYR A 85 -7.61 -2.72 -5.97
CA TYR A 85 -7.45 -3.40 -4.68
C TYR A 85 -8.81 -3.74 -4.06
N GLN A 86 -8.81 -4.76 -3.20
CA GLN A 86 -9.97 -5.05 -2.35
C GLN A 86 -10.09 -4.00 -1.24
N ALA A 87 -11.30 -3.64 -0.83
CA ALA A 87 -11.50 -2.96 0.45
C ALA A 87 -12.76 -3.43 1.18
N PHE A 88 -12.75 -3.23 2.49
CA PHE A 88 -13.73 -3.73 3.45
C PHE A 88 -14.27 -2.57 4.30
N GLY A 89 -15.58 -2.56 4.56
CA GLY A 89 -16.21 -1.60 5.46
C GLY A 89 -16.29 -0.15 4.94
N ARG A 90 -16.15 0.07 3.62
CA ARG A 90 -16.25 1.41 3.02
C ARG A 90 -17.70 1.85 2.77
N GLU A 91 -18.55 0.94 2.28
CA GLU A 91 -19.95 1.24 1.94
C GLU A 91 -20.87 1.14 3.14
N GLN A 92 -21.80 2.09 3.26
CA GLN A 92 -22.83 2.04 4.30
C GLN A 92 -23.81 0.91 4.02
N ASN A 93 -24.31 0.27 5.09
CA ASN A 93 -25.28 -0.83 5.02
C ASN A 93 -24.79 -2.08 4.27
N VAL A 94 -23.48 -2.22 4.08
CA VAL A 94 -22.88 -3.46 3.59
C VAL A 94 -22.09 -4.11 4.73
N ASP A 95 -22.22 -5.43 4.86
CA ASP A 95 -21.45 -6.19 5.84
C ASP A 95 -19.94 -5.95 5.61
N PRO A 96 -19.20 -5.49 6.63
CA PRO A 96 -17.77 -5.20 6.50
C PRO A 96 -16.91 -6.41 6.15
N TYR A 97 -17.41 -7.65 6.28
CA TYR A 97 -16.69 -8.84 5.85
C TYR A 97 -16.73 -9.06 4.33
N TYR A 98 -17.61 -8.37 3.60
CA TYR A 98 -17.59 -8.40 2.14
C TYR A 98 -16.49 -7.49 1.58
N SER A 99 -15.67 -8.06 0.70
CA SER A 99 -14.71 -7.28 -0.09
C SER A 99 -15.39 -6.72 -1.33
N MET A 100 -15.15 -5.45 -1.63
CA MET A 100 -15.42 -4.87 -2.95
C MET A 100 -14.11 -4.47 -3.61
N ILE A 101 -14.12 -4.33 -4.94
CA ILE A 101 -12.97 -3.87 -5.71
C ILE A 101 -13.05 -2.36 -5.91
N TYR A 102 -11.96 -1.68 -5.59
CA TYR A 102 -11.78 -0.25 -5.77
C TYR A 102 -10.55 0.03 -6.62
N SER A 103 -10.45 1.27 -7.10
CA SER A 103 -9.23 1.77 -7.70
C SER A 103 -8.93 3.16 -7.20
N SER A 104 -7.64 3.49 -7.06
CA SER A 104 -7.17 4.86 -6.79
C SER A 104 -5.91 5.16 -7.59
N ASN A 105 -5.73 6.43 -7.95
CA ASN A 105 -4.50 6.88 -8.57
C ASN A 105 -3.38 6.95 -7.53
N PHE A 106 -2.13 6.88 -7.98
CA PHE A 106 -0.95 6.87 -7.09
C PHE A 106 -0.77 8.16 -6.30
N ASP A 107 -1.41 9.25 -6.70
CA ASP A 107 -1.44 10.52 -5.97
C ASP A 107 -2.57 10.63 -4.94
N GLY A 108 -3.40 9.60 -4.84
CA GLY A 108 -4.55 9.54 -3.94
C GLY A 108 -5.83 10.17 -4.50
N SER A 109 -5.82 10.64 -5.75
CA SER A 109 -7.04 11.03 -6.46
C SER A 109 -7.76 9.80 -7.02
N GLY A 110 -9.09 9.88 -7.13
CA GLY A 110 -9.93 8.76 -7.60
C GLY A 110 -10.34 7.81 -6.49
#